data_AF-A0A8S8XRC0-F1
#
_entry.id   AF-A0A8S8XRC0-F1
#
_cell.length_a   1.000
_cell.length_b   1.000
_cell.length_c   1.000
_cell.angle_alpha   90.00
_cell.angle_beta   90.00
_cell.angle_gamma   90.00
#
_symmetry.space_group_name_H-M   'P 1'
#
loop_
_entity.id
_entity.type
_entity.pdbx_description
1 polymer ?
#
loop_
_entity_poly.entity_id
_entity_poly.type
_entity_poly.pdbx_seq_one_letter_code
_entity_poly.pdbx_strand_id
1 'polypeptide(L)' 'MGVDKDTLASWLADYDKDKLTIGVVASHSSLQILHGARKEGFRTLGIAVGENRRKIYQAFPGADS' A
#
# COMPACT_ATOMS: atom_id res chain seq x y z
N MET A 1 -5.24 -8.30 21.90
CA MET A 1 -4.71 -9.33 20.98
C MET A 1 -3.82 -8.60 19.99
N GLY A 2 -2.53 -8.87 20.01
CA GLY A 2 -1.53 -8.21 19.16
C GLY A 2 -0.57 -9.25 18.63
N VAL A 3 0.07 -8.94 17.51
CA VAL A 3 1.14 -9.77 16.96
C VAL A 3 2.41 -9.47 17.77
N ASP A 4 3.08 -10.50 18.28
CA ASP A 4 4.36 -10.34 18.97
C ASP A 4 5.50 -10.07 17.97
N LYS A 5 6.64 -9.59 18.49
CA LYS A 5 7.77 -9.17 17.64
C LYS A 5 8.40 -10.34 16.89
N ASP A 6 8.44 -11.52 17.48
CA ASP A 6 9.10 -12.69 16.88
C ASP A 6 8.26 -13.22 15.72
N THR A 7 6.94 -13.29 15.91
CA THR A 7 6.00 -13.59 14.84
C THR A 7 6.11 -12.58 13.69
N LEU A 8 6.13 -11.28 13.98
CA LEU A 8 6.28 -10.25 12.93
C LEU A 8 7.63 -10.38 12.20
N ALA A 9 8.72 -10.59 12.91
CA ALA A 9 10.05 -10.76 12.32
C ALA A 9 10.10 -11.99 11.40
N SER A 10 9.43 -13.08 11.79
CA SER A 10 9.35 -14.29 10.96
C SER A 10 8.66 -14.03 9.61
N TRP A 11 7.59 -13.23 9.59
CA TRP A 11 6.88 -12.88 8.34
C TRP A 11 7.71 -11.98 7.44
N LEU A 12 8.46 -11.05 8.02
CA LEU A 12 9.29 -10.11 7.29
C LEU A 12 10.60 -10.72 6.78
N ALA A 13 11.03 -11.86 7.32
CA ALA A 13 12.28 -12.52 6.93
C ALA A 13 12.31 -12.91 5.45
N ASP A 14 11.17 -13.27 4.88
CA ASP A 14 11.04 -13.73 3.49
C ASP A 14 10.77 -12.60 2.49
N TYR A 15 10.69 -11.35 2.95
CA TYR A 15 10.40 -10.20 2.08
C TYR A 15 11.62 -9.77 1.27
N ASP A 16 11.43 -9.59 -0.04
CA ASP A 16 12.40 -8.94 -0.91
C ASP A 16 12.41 -7.43 -0.65
N LYS A 17 13.51 -6.94 -0.07
CA LYS A 17 13.69 -5.54 0.34
C LYS A 17 13.74 -4.57 -0.85
N ASP A 18 14.14 -5.06 -2.02
CA ASP A 18 14.17 -4.26 -3.25
C ASP A 18 12.78 -4.15 -3.89
N LYS A 19 11.83 -4.95 -3.39
CA LYS A 19 10.45 -5.07 -3.88
C LYS A 19 9.44 -4.76 -2.78
N LEU A 20 9.75 -3.84 -1.87
CA LEU A 20 8.77 -3.40 -0.88
C LEU A 20 7.64 -2.59 -1.54
N THR A 21 6.40 -2.87 -1.13
CA THR A 21 5.21 -2.21 -1.63
C THR A 21 4.37 -1.71 -0.46
N ILE A 22 4.03 -0.42 -0.46
CA ILE A 22 3.18 0.19 0.55
C ILE A 22 1.71 0.05 0.13
N GLY A 23 0.97 -0.79 0.85
CA GLY A 23 -0.46 -1.01 0.65
C GLY A 23 -1.31 -0.11 1.53
N VAL A 24 -2.32 0.56 0.97
CA VAL A 24 -3.26 1.41 1.73
C VAL A 24 -4.70 1.10 1.32
N VAL A 25 -5.59 0.97 2.31
CA VAL A 25 -7.02 0.78 2.07
C VAL A 25 -7.66 2.13 1.73
N ALA A 26 -8.25 2.21 0.54
CA ALA A 26 -8.84 3.42 -0.05
C ALA A 26 -9.83 4.14 0.89
N SER A 27 -9.40 5.28 1.41
CA SER A 27 -10.13 6.25 2.23
C SER A 27 -9.69 7.68 1.89
N HIS A 28 -10.42 8.72 2.31
CA HIS A 28 -10.11 10.11 1.94
C HIS A 28 -8.65 10.55 2.18
N SER A 29 -7.96 10.00 3.19
CA SER A 29 -6.55 10.31 3.50
C SER A 29 -5.52 9.40 2.80
N SER A 30 -5.96 8.33 2.14
CA SER A 30 -5.08 7.31 1.57
C SER A 30 -4.21 7.82 0.42
N LEU A 31 -4.70 8.82 -0.31
CA LEU A 31 -4.01 9.41 -1.46
C LEU A 31 -2.72 10.11 -1.04
N GLN A 32 -2.69 10.76 0.12
CA GLN A 32 -1.50 11.44 0.62
C GLN A 32 -0.40 10.43 0.99
N ILE A 33 -0.78 9.29 1.57
CA ILE A 33 0.15 8.21 1.91
C ILE A 33 0.73 7.58 0.65
N LEU A 34 -0.13 7.24 -0.33
CA LEU A 34 0.32 6.67 -1.61
C LEU A 34 1.23 7.65 -2.37
N HIS A 35 0.90 8.95 -2.36
CA HIS A 35 1.72 9.97 -3.01
C HIS A 35 3.08 10.14 -2.34
N GLY A 36 3.13 10.18 -1.00
CA GLY A 36 4.38 10.24 -0.25
C GLY A 36 5.26 9.02 -0.53
N ALA A 37 4.67 7.82 -0.45
CA ALA A 37 5.39 6.57 -0.71
C ALA A 37 6.03 6.52 -2.11
N ARG A 38 5.31 6.95 -3.16
CA ARG A 38 5.88 7.04 -4.51
C ARG A 38 7.02 8.04 -4.62
N LYS A 39 6.92 9.20 -3.96
CA LYS A 39 7.99 10.20 -3.97
C LYS A 39 9.29 9.69 -3.34
N GLU A 40 9.17 8.83 -2.34
CA GLU A 40 10.30 8.14 -1.70
C GLU A 40 10.78 6.91 -2.49
N GLY A 41 10.20 6.62 -3.66
CA GLY A 41 10.61 5.51 -4.54
C GLY A 41 9.99 4.16 -4.21
N PHE A 42 9.04 4.09 -3.28
CA PHE A 42 8.33 2.84 -2.98
C PHE A 42 7.26 2.55 -4.02
N ARG A 43 7.06 1.26 -4.29
CA ARG A 43 5.88 0.77 -5.01
C ARG A 43 4.66 0.93 -4.10
N THR A 44 3.49 1.15 -4.68
CA THR A 44 2.28 1.42 -3.88
C THR A 44 1.09 0.63 -4.39
N LEU A 45 0.25 0.14 -3.47
CA LEU A 45 -0.97 -0.62 -3.79
C LEU A 45 -2.19 0.00 -3.08
N GLY A 46 -3.16 0.48 -3.85
CA GLY A 46 -4.44 0.96 -3.32
C GLY A 46 -5.49 -0.14 -3.27
N ILE A 47 -6.00 -0.47 -2.08
CA ILE A 47 -7.04 -1.49 -1.91
C ILE A 47 -8.40 -0.80 -1.80
N ALA A 48 -9.17 -0.79 -2.89
CA ALA A 48 -10.52 -0.22 -2.94
C ALA A 48 -11.60 -1.29 -2.75
N VAL A 49 -12.41 -1.15 -1.69
CA VAL A 49 -13.53 -2.05 -1.40
C VAL A 49 -14.82 -1.53 -2.05
N GLY A 50 -15.29 -2.20 -3.10
CA GLY A 50 -16.52 -1.86 -3.86
C GLY A 50 -16.27 -1.08 -5.15
N GLU A 51 -17.10 -1.31 -6.17
CA GLU A 51 -16.92 -0.76 -7.54
C GLU A 51 -16.87 0.77 -7.59
N ASN A 52 -17.68 1.46 -6.79
CA ASN A 52 -17.68 2.93 -6.74
C ASN A 52 -16.35 3.51 -6.26
N ARG A 53 -15.65 2.82 -5.34
CA ARG A 53 -14.34 3.27 -4.86
C ARG A 53 -13.21 2.93 -5.83
N ARG A 54 -13.32 1.87 -6.65
CA ARG A 54 -12.33 1.57 -7.69
C ARG A 54 -12.17 2.70 -8.70
N LYS A 55 -13.28 3.28 -9.19
CA LYS A 55 -13.26 4.34 -10.22
C LYS A 55 -12.53 5.61 -9.78
N ILE A 56 -12.66 5.99 -8.50
CA ILE A 56 -12.01 7.19 -7.95
C ILE A 56 -10.49 7.01 -7.86
N TYR A 57 -10.02 5.79 -7.59
CA TYR A 57 -8.59 5.50 -7.41
C TYR A 57 -7.88 5.08 -8.70
N GLN A 58 -8.59 4.50 -9.68
CA GLN A 58 -8.06 4.29 -11.04
C GLN A 58 -7.77 5.61 -11.77
N ALA A 59 -8.49 6.68 -11.44
CA ALA A 59 -8.27 8.02 -11.99
C ALA A 59 -7.00 8.69 -11.45
N PHE A 60 -6.30 8.11 -10.45
CA PHE A 60 -5.04 8.65 -9.96
C PHE A 60 -3.87 8.19 -10.84
N PRO A 61 -3.12 9.13 -11.45
CA PRO A 61 -1.98 8.78 -12.29
C PRO A 61 -0.93 8.02 -11.47
N GLY A 62 -0.55 6.84 -11.97
CA GLY A 62 0.36 5.89 -11.32
C GLY A 62 -0.33 4.69 -10.64
N ALA A 63 -1.65 4.56 -10.66
CA ALA A 63 -2.31 3.35 -10.13
C ALA A 63 -1.92 2.06 -10.89
N ASP A 64 -1.54 2.19 -12.16
CA ASP A 64 -1.12 1.11 -13.04
C ASP A 64 0.28 1.38 -13.60
N SER A 65 1.33 1.30 -12.79
CA SER A 65 2.74 1.21 -13.25
C SER A 65 3.61 0.60 -12.17
#